data_AF-A0A4Q2UD44-F1
#
_entry.id   AF-A0A4Q2UD44-F1
#
_cell.length_a   1.000
_cell.length_b   1.000
_cell.length_c   1.000
_cell.angle_alpha   90.00
_cell.angle_beta   90.00
_cell.angle_gamma   90.00
#
_symmetry.space_group_name_H-M   'P 1'
#
loop_
_entity.id
_entity.type
_entity.pdbx_description
1 polymer ?
#
loop_
_entity_poly.entity_id
_entity_poly.type
_entity_poly.pdbx_seq_one_letter_code
_entity_poly.pdbx_strand_id
1 'polypeptide(L)'
;MAKEERKRKANGDVDFGSGPFDWKGFQWWRYTYVFHYLDPAFGYYRPYFNLNSHEDEKLNNLRQDPNFAEVELYRSPDQPPYDFYISYHNGMLRMLIDHFKEVFEERAFLEGHVPTNTFFTLILPKPLHHQLLNFINDFQLLSIRGLILEIIAIAQRKYVESVSFWERPEQQRIITTAGREAAQAIKLIDKIDDKAWLRGQRPAELLHVSFAFQDETIKISHPWLAKEFIESFKDQYDKFAYKNWRLDLERYPERFRENEIKAQFKYRLAKSLYNLLTKEGFFEVSDTAPYPNDLMLCIARIIEFALIPVGDFDETDDVKRRHIRNWLRRNEFEEGITYIDLPVDTDKLGRYFGDDLIKWSDDTKRADAISLALFLAKRFNLEHITVELAHIAQSLRRLTSAQGFQLLSDSRRGQSRFPEYNSLRKLIETLQEKRQLTSLSFRVEGDERQYQLEERLPLYLIESALKDYMETHKEEFENDIVKSTYNTLPDGGYQIQHHDRFNFPEERFSVRFTTAFYQYLLEQAPPADDEYMPSSRYYAIIAVMLQRTWFFYQQWDDERIIVEKVKRWHKSGTQPSTEQATEVQ
;
A
#
# COMPACT_ATOMS: atom_id res chain seq x y z
N MET A 1 -23.35 -24.70 22.64
CA MET A 1 -23.56 -23.52 21.77
C MET A 1 -24.79 -23.78 20.92
N ALA A 2 -25.91 -23.12 21.23
CA ALA A 2 -27.07 -23.14 20.35
C ALA A 2 -26.70 -22.35 19.09
N LYS A 3 -26.88 -22.94 17.90
CA LYS A 3 -26.74 -22.24 16.62
C LYS A 3 -27.87 -21.22 16.54
N GLU A 4 -27.56 -19.93 16.59
CA GLU A 4 -28.51 -18.91 16.15
C GLU A 4 -28.81 -19.13 14.66
N GLU A 5 -30.07 -19.41 14.36
CA GLU A 5 -30.55 -19.51 12.98
C GLU A 5 -30.47 -18.14 12.32
N ARG A 6 -29.62 -18.03 11.28
CA ARG A 6 -29.53 -16.81 10.47
C ARG A 6 -30.90 -16.54 9.84
N LYS A 7 -31.52 -15.41 10.18
CA LYS A 7 -32.77 -14.95 9.56
C LYS A 7 -32.56 -14.77 8.06
N ARG A 8 -33.54 -15.20 7.27
CA ARG A 8 -33.55 -15.07 5.81
C ARG A 8 -34.68 -14.15 5.37
N LYS A 9 -34.46 -13.35 4.33
CA LYS A 9 -35.46 -12.52 3.67
C LYS A 9 -36.48 -13.42 2.93
N ALA A 10 -37.62 -12.85 2.57
CA ALA A 10 -38.69 -13.57 1.85
C ALA A 10 -38.25 -14.15 0.49
N ASN A 11 -37.19 -13.62 -0.12
CA ASN A 11 -36.59 -14.13 -1.36
C ASN A 11 -35.52 -15.21 -1.14
N GLY A 12 -35.29 -15.65 0.10
CA GLY A 12 -34.34 -16.72 0.45
C GLY A 12 -32.92 -16.24 0.77
N ASP A 13 -32.60 -14.95 0.56
CA ASP A 13 -31.31 -14.38 0.92
C ASP A 13 -31.11 -14.33 2.42
N VAL A 14 -29.86 -14.46 2.87
CA VAL A 14 -29.52 -14.22 4.27
C VAL A 14 -29.81 -12.75 4.58
N ASP A 15 -30.64 -12.50 5.58
CA ASP A 15 -30.92 -11.14 6.04
C ASP A 15 -29.74 -10.70 6.90
N PHE A 16 -28.84 -9.91 6.31
CA PHE A 16 -27.68 -9.37 7.00
C PHE A 16 -28.04 -8.25 7.99
N GLY A 17 -29.32 -7.87 8.10
CA GLY A 17 -29.78 -6.80 8.97
C GLY A 17 -29.25 -5.45 8.48
N SER A 18 -30.09 -4.65 7.83
CA SER A 18 -29.76 -3.26 7.49
C SER A 18 -29.92 -2.33 8.70
N GLY A 19 -29.35 -2.70 9.85
CA GLY A 19 -29.19 -1.77 10.95
C GLY A 19 -28.20 -0.66 10.56
N PRO A 20 -28.33 0.57 11.08
CA PRO A 20 -27.27 1.56 10.93
C PRO A 20 -25.98 0.95 11.50
N PHE A 21 -24.94 0.87 10.67
CA PHE A 21 -23.63 0.41 11.14
C PHE A 21 -23.16 1.36 12.25
N ASP A 22 -22.82 0.81 13.41
CA ASP A 22 -22.31 1.61 14.52
C ASP A 22 -20.88 2.05 14.24
N TRP A 23 -20.77 3.14 13.48
CA TRP A 23 -19.51 3.80 13.18
C TRP A 23 -18.75 4.21 14.44
N LYS A 24 -19.46 4.57 15.51
CA LYS A 24 -18.84 5.02 16.76
C LYS A 24 -18.20 3.84 17.49
N GLY A 25 -18.93 2.74 17.66
CA GLY A 25 -18.40 1.50 18.20
C GLY A 25 -17.23 0.98 17.37
N PHE A 26 -17.36 0.98 16.03
CA PHE A 26 -16.26 0.57 15.15
C PHE A 26 -15.01 1.43 15.28
N GLN A 27 -15.16 2.76 15.30
CA GLN A 27 -14.03 3.66 15.48
C GLN A 27 -13.38 3.46 16.86
N TRP A 28 -14.16 3.29 17.91
CA TRP A 28 -13.62 3.05 19.25
C TRP A 28 -12.80 1.75 19.30
N TRP A 29 -13.34 0.65 18.78
CA TRP A 29 -12.62 -0.64 18.72
C TRP A 29 -11.38 -0.57 17.83
N ARG A 30 -11.43 0.16 16.71
CA ARG A 30 -10.28 0.37 15.82
C ARG A 30 -9.08 1.00 16.55
N TYR A 31 -9.35 1.89 17.51
CA TYR A 31 -8.35 2.63 18.29
C TYR A 31 -8.13 2.04 19.68
N THR A 32 -8.64 0.84 19.96
CA THR A 32 -8.49 0.14 21.23
C THR A 32 -7.59 -1.08 21.06
N TYR A 33 -6.62 -1.24 21.97
CA TYR A 33 -5.79 -2.44 22.02
C TYR A 33 -6.07 -3.25 23.29
N VAL A 34 -6.26 -4.57 23.12
CA VAL A 34 -6.35 -5.52 24.23
C VAL A 34 -4.99 -6.21 24.38
N PHE A 35 -4.39 -6.13 25.57
CA PHE A 35 -3.12 -6.78 25.85
C PHE A 35 -3.24 -8.30 25.75
N HIS A 36 -2.14 -8.95 25.41
CA HIS A 36 -2.01 -10.39 25.28
C HIS A 36 -1.16 -11.00 26.40
N TYR A 37 -1.25 -12.32 26.53
CA TYR A 37 -0.32 -13.15 27.29
C TYR A 37 0.08 -14.38 26.48
N LEU A 38 1.26 -14.93 26.73
CA LEU A 38 1.67 -16.22 26.17
C LEU A 38 0.98 -17.34 26.95
N ASP A 39 0.19 -18.17 26.28
CA ASP A 39 -0.41 -19.37 26.86
C ASP A 39 0.58 -20.54 26.72
N PRO A 40 1.23 -21.00 27.82
CA PRO A 40 2.26 -22.03 27.74
C PRO A 40 1.70 -23.39 27.29
N ALA A 41 0.41 -23.65 27.54
CA ALA A 41 -0.21 -24.93 27.22
C ALA A 41 -0.32 -25.16 25.71
N PHE A 42 -0.35 -24.08 24.93
CA PHE A 42 -0.51 -24.15 23.49
C PHE A 42 0.58 -23.44 22.68
N GLY A 43 1.50 -22.72 23.34
CA GLY A 43 2.59 -22.02 22.67
C GLY A 43 2.14 -20.87 21.76
N TYR A 44 1.01 -20.23 22.08
CA TYR A 44 0.50 -19.07 21.34
C TYR A 44 0.01 -17.96 22.26
N TYR A 45 -0.08 -16.74 21.71
CA TYR A 45 -0.52 -15.56 22.43
C TYR A 45 -2.04 -15.42 22.39
N ARG A 46 -2.65 -15.09 23.54
CA ARG A 46 -4.09 -14.89 23.70
C ARG A 46 -4.38 -13.51 24.25
N PRO A 47 -5.44 -12.81 23.79
CA PRO A 47 -5.86 -11.56 24.41
C PRO A 47 -6.36 -11.83 25.84
N TYR A 48 -6.03 -10.93 26.76
CA TYR A 48 -6.62 -10.93 28.09
C TYR A 48 -8.15 -10.80 28.00
N PHE A 49 -8.83 -11.40 28.96
CA PHE A 49 -10.30 -11.47 29.02
C PHE A 49 -10.95 -12.16 27.81
N ASN A 50 -10.15 -12.81 26.95
CA ASN A 50 -10.57 -13.40 25.69
C ASN A 50 -11.38 -12.41 24.83
N LEU A 51 -11.09 -11.11 24.94
CA LEU A 51 -11.88 -10.04 24.34
C LEU A 51 -11.38 -9.76 22.94
N ASN A 52 -12.27 -9.95 21.95
CA ASN A 52 -11.99 -9.61 20.56
C ASN A 52 -12.74 -8.32 20.16
N SER A 53 -12.38 -7.73 19.03
CA SER A 53 -13.07 -6.54 18.51
C SER A 53 -14.58 -6.76 18.37
N HIS A 54 -15.38 -5.75 18.71
CA HIS A 54 -16.85 -5.74 18.58
C HIS A 54 -17.64 -6.63 19.56
N GLU A 55 -17.09 -6.95 20.74
CA GLU A 55 -17.79 -7.70 21.80
C GLU A 55 -18.33 -6.76 22.91
N ASP A 56 -19.19 -5.79 22.57
CA ASP A 56 -19.63 -4.72 23.49
C ASP A 56 -20.35 -5.20 24.75
N GLU A 57 -21.21 -6.22 24.65
CA GLU A 57 -21.90 -6.80 25.81
C GLU A 57 -20.89 -7.42 26.79
N LYS A 58 -19.89 -8.10 26.27
CA LYS A 58 -18.84 -8.74 27.07
C LYS A 58 -17.92 -7.69 27.68
N LEU A 59 -17.56 -6.64 26.95
CA LEU A 59 -16.82 -5.50 27.47
C LEU A 59 -17.55 -4.84 28.65
N ASN A 60 -18.87 -4.61 28.51
CA ASN A 60 -19.67 -4.01 29.58
C ASN A 60 -19.73 -4.90 30.84
N ASN A 61 -19.78 -6.22 30.67
CA ASN A 61 -19.69 -7.15 31.79
C ASN A 61 -18.29 -7.14 32.43
N LEU A 62 -17.23 -7.11 31.61
CA LEU A 62 -15.84 -7.08 32.09
C LEU A 62 -15.49 -5.80 32.85
N ARG A 63 -16.12 -4.66 32.55
CA ARG A 63 -15.96 -3.42 33.33
C ARG A 63 -16.32 -3.58 34.82
N GLN A 64 -17.08 -4.61 35.16
CA GLN A 64 -17.41 -4.96 36.56
C GLN A 64 -16.36 -5.87 37.21
N ASP A 65 -15.45 -6.48 36.44
CA ASP A 65 -14.40 -7.34 36.97
C ASP A 65 -13.38 -6.51 37.78
N PRO A 66 -13.09 -6.88 39.04
CA PRO A 66 -12.14 -6.16 39.87
C PRO A 66 -10.73 -6.10 39.28
N ASN A 67 -10.35 -7.02 38.39
CA ASN A 67 -9.05 -7.09 37.74
C ASN A 67 -9.02 -6.37 36.37
N PHE A 68 -10.13 -5.81 35.90
CA PHE A 68 -10.19 -5.13 34.60
C PHE A 68 -9.69 -3.67 34.66
N ALA A 69 -8.82 -3.27 33.73
CA ALA A 69 -8.40 -1.89 33.55
C ALA A 69 -8.64 -1.43 32.11
N GLU A 70 -9.27 -0.27 31.97
CA GLU A 70 -9.42 0.49 30.73
C GLU A 70 -8.66 1.81 30.89
N VAL A 71 -7.69 2.04 30.02
CA VAL A 71 -6.72 3.15 30.15
C VAL A 71 -6.78 4.02 28.90
N GLU A 72 -7.15 5.28 29.06
CA GLU A 72 -7.08 6.29 28.01
C GLU A 72 -5.69 6.94 27.96
N LEU A 73 -5.04 6.95 26.79
CA LEU A 73 -3.65 7.41 26.63
C LEU A 73 -3.52 8.93 26.48
N TYR A 74 -4.37 9.52 25.66
CA TYR A 74 -4.33 10.93 25.27
C TYR A 74 -5.67 11.60 25.58
N ARG A 75 -6.06 11.60 26.85
CA ARG A 75 -7.33 12.19 27.26
C ARG A 75 -7.30 13.70 27.05
N SER A 76 -8.18 14.19 26.17
CA SER A 76 -8.39 15.63 25.98
C SER A 76 -8.89 16.25 27.28
N PRO A 77 -8.45 17.47 27.64
CA PRO A 77 -9.07 18.21 28.73
C PRO A 77 -10.54 18.46 28.43
N ASP A 78 -11.38 18.45 29.47
CA ASP A 78 -12.83 18.63 29.35
C ASP A 78 -13.20 20.08 28.95
N GLN A 79 -12.29 21.05 29.13
CA GLN A 79 -12.46 22.46 28.77
C GLN A 79 -11.15 23.08 28.25
N PRO A 80 -11.21 24.11 27.38
CA PRO A 80 -10.04 24.84 26.88
C PRO A 80 -9.21 25.50 28.02
N PRO A 81 -7.92 25.84 27.78
CA PRO A 81 -7.26 25.92 26.49
C PRO A 81 -6.69 24.59 25.99
N TYR A 82 -6.94 24.29 24.71
CA TYR A 82 -6.46 23.08 24.03
C TYR A 82 -5.00 23.19 23.56
N ASP A 83 -4.40 24.37 23.54
CA ASP A 83 -3.09 24.59 22.90
C ASP A 83 -1.97 23.76 23.55
N PHE A 84 -1.94 23.68 24.89
CA PHE A 84 -1.00 22.80 25.59
C PHE A 84 -1.26 21.33 25.26
N TYR A 85 -2.53 20.91 25.20
CA TYR A 85 -2.90 19.54 24.85
C TYR A 85 -2.52 19.19 23.39
N ILE A 86 -2.78 20.08 22.44
CA ILE A 86 -2.39 19.94 21.04
C ILE A 86 -0.86 19.85 20.94
N SER A 87 -0.13 20.75 21.61
CA SER A 87 1.33 20.72 21.63
C SER A 87 1.87 19.43 22.24
N TYR A 88 1.30 18.98 23.36
CA TYR A 88 1.68 17.72 24.01
C TYR A 88 1.42 16.52 23.10
N HIS A 89 0.22 16.43 22.52
CA HIS A 89 -0.17 15.33 21.64
C HIS A 89 0.68 15.29 20.37
N ASN A 90 0.92 16.45 19.74
CA ASN A 90 1.81 16.58 18.59
C ASN A 90 3.26 16.21 18.97
N GLY A 91 3.70 16.53 20.19
CA GLY A 91 5.00 16.13 20.71
C GLY A 91 5.15 14.61 20.84
N MET A 92 4.12 13.92 21.36
CA MET A 92 4.10 12.45 21.44
C MET A 92 4.11 11.82 20.05
N LEU A 93 3.27 12.33 19.14
CA LEU A 93 3.20 11.85 17.76
C LEU A 93 4.53 12.05 17.03
N ARG A 94 5.17 13.22 17.19
CA ARG A 94 6.51 13.49 16.65
C ARG A 94 7.52 12.45 17.11
N MET A 95 7.60 12.20 18.42
CA MET A 95 8.53 11.20 18.97
C MET A 95 8.25 9.79 18.48
N LEU A 96 6.97 9.40 18.35
CA LEU A 96 6.59 8.11 17.77
C LEU A 96 7.11 7.98 16.34
N ILE A 97 6.95 9.02 15.53
CA ILE A 97 7.33 9.01 14.11
C ILE A 97 8.84 9.08 13.93
N ASP A 98 9.49 10.05 14.57
CA ASP A 98 10.93 10.30 14.43
C ASP A 98 11.76 9.06 14.81
N HIS A 99 11.30 8.30 15.80
CA HIS A 99 12.07 7.16 16.33
C HIS A 99 11.53 5.78 15.91
N PHE A 100 10.23 5.62 15.61
CA PHE A 100 9.62 4.29 15.40
C PHE A 100 8.97 4.05 14.04
N LYS A 101 8.89 5.03 13.13
CA LYS A 101 8.31 4.82 11.78
C LYS A 101 8.86 3.58 11.07
N GLU A 102 10.16 3.33 11.24
CA GLU A 102 10.91 2.22 10.65
C GLU A 102 10.60 0.84 11.24
N VAL A 103 10.06 0.83 12.46
CA VAL A 103 9.74 -0.38 13.24
C VAL A 103 8.25 -0.67 13.12
N PHE A 104 7.42 0.36 13.17
CA PHE A 104 5.97 0.25 13.23
C PHE A 104 5.29 0.41 11.88
N GLU A 105 5.94 0.98 10.88
CA GLU A 105 5.30 1.28 9.60
C GLU A 105 6.18 0.95 8.39
N GLU A 106 6.67 -0.29 8.32
CA GLU A 106 7.53 -0.80 7.23
C GLU A 106 6.98 -0.55 5.80
N ARG A 107 5.65 -0.47 5.63
CA ARG A 107 5.00 -0.15 4.35
C ARG A 107 4.76 1.33 4.10
N ALA A 108 4.84 2.18 5.12
CA ALA A 108 4.63 3.62 4.97
C ALA A 108 5.69 4.28 4.07
N PHE A 109 6.87 3.67 3.93
CA PHE A 109 7.90 4.10 2.96
C PHE A 109 7.51 3.81 1.51
N LEU A 110 6.65 2.82 1.26
CA LEU A 110 6.17 2.44 -0.08
C LEU A 110 4.85 3.14 -0.45
N GLU A 111 4.04 3.49 0.55
CA GLU A 111 2.66 3.97 0.34
C GLU A 111 2.46 5.44 0.77
N GLY A 112 3.45 6.03 1.44
CA GLY A 112 3.36 7.34 2.07
C GLY A 112 2.87 7.25 3.52
N HIS A 113 3.61 7.90 4.41
CA HIS A 113 3.28 7.95 5.84
C HIS A 113 2.31 9.10 6.14
N VAL A 114 1.19 8.80 6.78
CA VAL A 114 0.32 9.82 7.40
C VAL A 114 0.48 9.72 8.92
N PRO A 115 1.06 10.74 9.57
CA PRO A 115 1.24 10.81 11.02
C PRO A 115 -0.06 10.55 11.80
N THR A 116 -0.21 9.39 12.45
CA THR A 116 -1.33 9.15 13.37
C THR A 116 -0.93 8.26 14.55
N ASN A 117 -1.47 8.53 15.74
CA ASN A 117 -1.42 7.57 16.84
C ASN A 117 -2.28 6.35 16.50
N THR A 118 -1.78 5.16 16.83
CA THR A 118 -2.42 3.88 16.51
C THR A 118 -3.51 3.55 17.54
N PHE A 119 -3.26 3.83 18.81
CA PHE A 119 -4.18 3.50 19.90
C PHE A 119 -4.43 4.69 20.81
N PHE A 120 -5.67 4.81 21.26
CA PHE A 120 -6.11 5.81 22.24
C PHE A 120 -6.60 5.17 23.54
N THR A 121 -7.00 3.89 23.49
CA THR A 121 -7.50 3.12 24.63
C THR A 121 -6.77 1.79 24.74
N LEU A 122 -6.39 1.39 25.96
CA LEU A 122 -5.80 0.10 26.26
C LEU A 122 -6.66 -0.68 27.26
N ILE A 123 -6.78 -1.99 27.04
CA ILE A 123 -7.45 -2.93 27.93
C ILE A 123 -6.43 -3.94 28.42
N LEU A 124 -6.29 -4.05 29.74
CA LEU A 124 -5.32 -4.94 30.37
C LEU A 124 -5.72 -5.27 31.83
N PRO A 125 -5.12 -6.30 32.45
CA PRO A 125 -5.34 -6.57 33.87
C PRO A 125 -4.78 -5.44 34.75
N LYS A 126 -5.50 -5.04 35.81
CA LYS A 126 -5.04 -4.06 36.81
C LYS A 126 -3.65 -4.38 37.38
N PRO A 127 -3.30 -5.64 37.71
CA PRO A 127 -1.95 -5.96 38.19
C PRO A 127 -0.87 -5.59 37.16
N LEU A 128 -1.11 -5.88 35.87
CA LEU A 128 -0.18 -5.53 34.80
C LEU A 128 -0.10 -4.01 34.60
N HIS A 129 -1.24 -3.32 34.67
CA HIS A 129 -1.26 -1.86 34.61
C HIS A 129 -0.44 -1.22 35.74
N HIS A 130 -0.58 -1.70 36.98
CA HIS A 130 0.22 -1.21 38.10
C HIS A 130 1.71 -1.49 37.92
N GLN A 131 2.08 -2.67 37.40
CA GLN A 131 3.49 -2.99 37.08
C GLN A 131 4.06 -2.02 36.04
N LEU A 132 3.31 -1.71 34.99
CA LEU A 132 3.69 -0.74 33.96
C LEU A 132 3.87 0.67 34.55
N LEU A 133 2.94 1.11 35.42
CA LEU A 133 3.04 2.44 36.05
C LEU A 133 4.22 2.54 37.01
N ASN A 134 4.49 1.50 37.80
CA ASN A 134 5.65 1.46 38.67
C ASN A 134 6.95 1.51 37.85
N PHE A 135 7.04 0.70 36.80
CA PHE A 135 8.15 0.75 35.85
C PHE A 135 8.37 2.16 35.27
N ILE A 136 7.32 2.80 34.76
CA ILE A 136 7.41 4.15 34.19
C ILE A 136 7.90 5.15 35.23
N ASN A 137 7.43 5.02 36.47
CA ASN A 137 7.85 5.89 37.57
C ASN A 137 9.31 5.65 37.98
N ASP A 138 9.73 4.39 38.10
CA ASP A 138 11.09 3.98 38.51
C ASP A 138 12.16 4.52 37.54
N PHE A 139 11.82 4.62 36.25
CA PHE A 139 12.69 5.20 35.21
C PHE A 139 12.38 6.67 34.87
N GLN A 140 11.52 7.35 35.65
CA GLN A 140 11.19 8.77 35.49
C GLN A 140 10.58 9.14 34.11
N LEU A 141 9.83 8.22 33.49
CA LEU A 141 9.25 8.39 32.15
C LEU A 141 7.79 8.91 32.17
N LEU A 142 7.34 9.49 33.28
CA LEU A 142 5.94 9.93 33.46
C LEU A 142 5.49 10.95 32.42
N SER A 143 6.39 11.84 31.97
CA SER A 143 6.11 12.87 30.97
C SER A 143 5.77 12.31 29.58
N ILE A 144 6.15 11.05 29.30
CA ILE A 144 5.83 10.32 28.07
C ILE A 144 5.06 9.03 28.34
N ARG A 145 4.36 8.93 29.48
CA ARG A 145 3.62 7.73 29.90
C ARG A 145 2.72 7.18 28.80
N GLY A 146 1.93 8.06 28.17
CA GLY A 146 0.99 7.68 27.10
C GLY A 146 1.72 7.03 25.92
N LEU A 147 2.83 7.64 25.49
CA LEU A 147 3.67 7.16 24.41
C LEU A 147 4.33 5.82 24.74
N ILE A 148 4.88 5.63 25.96
CA ILE A 148 5.48 4.34 26.35
C ILE A 148 4.44 3.21 26.33
N LEU A 149 3.25 3.46 26.86
CA LEU A 149 2.17 2.48 26.84
C LEU A 149 1.70 2.17 25.41
N GLU A 150 1.63 3.18 24.54
CA GLU A 150 1.31 2.99 23.13
C GLU A 150 2.39 2.18 22.40
N ILE A 151 3.67 2.50 22.60
CA ILE A 151 4.81 1.78 22.01
C ILE A 151 4.75 0.30 22.40
N ILE A 152 4.49 -0.01 23.67
CA ILE A 152 4.34 -1.39 24.14
C ILE A 152 3.15 -2.08 23.43
N ALA A 153 2.01 -1.41 23.34
CA ALA A 153 0.82 -1.94 22.68
C ALA A 153 1.05 -2.22 21.18
N ILE A 154 1.64 -1.27 20.45
CA ILE A 154 1.98 -1.43 19.02
C ILE A 154 3.00 -2.56 18.85
N ALA A 155 4.05 -2.59 19.67
CA ALA A 155 5.09 -3.61 19.60
C ALA A 155 4.53 -5.01 19.88
N GLN A 156 3.68 -5.13 20.91
CA GLN A 156 3.03 -6.39 21.26
C GLN A 156 2.10 -6.87 20.14
N ARG A 157 1.25 -5.98 19.59
CA ARG A 157 0.39 -6.31 18.45
C ARG A 157 1.20 -6.82 17.27
N LYS A 158 2.21 -6.07 16.85
CA LYS A 158 3.08 -6.45 15.74
C LYS A 158 3.76 -7.78 15.96
N TYR A 159 4.30 -7.98 17.17
CA TYR A 159 5.02 -9.19 17.47
C TYR A 159 4.11 -10.42 17.44
N VAL A 160 2.94 -10.32 18.08
CA VAL A 160 1.94 -11.39 18.15
C VAL A 160 1.37 -11.71 16.77
N GLU A 161 0.93 -10.69 16.02
CA GLU A 161 0.23 -10.89 14.74
C GLU A 161 1.17 -11.21 13.58
N SER A 162 2.39 -10.66 13.57
CA SER A 162 3.20 -10.59 12.35
C SER A 162 4.65 -11.08 12.47
N VAL A 163 5.23 -11.21 13.67
CA VAL A 163 6.68 -11.52 13.81
C VAL A 163 6.92 -12.90 14.42
N SER A 164 6.24 -13.24 15.51
CA SER A 164 6.52 -14.43 16.33
C SER A 164 6.46 -15.75 15.54
N PHE A 165 5.59 -15.83 14.52
CA PHE A 165 5.52 -16.98 13.61
C PHE A 165 6.81 -17.14 12.78
N TRP A 166 7.35 -16.04 12.26
CA TRP A 166 8.53 -16.06 11.39
C TRP A 166 9.83 -16.24 12.15
N GLU A 167 9.90 -15.94 13.44
CA GLU A 167 11.07 -16.24 14.28
C GLU A 167 11.27 -17.74 14.54
N ARG A 168 10.29 -18.60 14.24
CA ARG A 168 10.42 -20.05 14.44
C ARG A 168 11.54 -20.64 13.57
N PRO A 169 12.34 -21.59 14.09
CA PRO A 169 13.47 -22.18 13.35
C PRO A 169 13.10 -22.76 11.98
N GLU A 170 11.91 -23.37 11.90
CA GLU A 170 11.34 -23.92 10.66
C GLU A 170 11.12 -22.86 9.57
N GLN A 171 10.62 -21.68 9.94
CA GLN A 171 10.37 -20.58 9.01
C GLN A 171 11.68 -19.88 8.62
N GLN A 172 12.59 -19.70 9.58
CA GLN A 172 13.93 -19.17 9.30
C GLN A 172 14.71 -20.04 8.31
N ARG A 173 14.54 -21.36 8.36
CA ARG A 173 15.13 -22.28 7.37
C ARG A 173 14.60 -22.03 5.96
N ILE A 174 13.30 -21.77 5.80
CA ILE A 174 12.69 -21.47 4.49
C ILE A 174 13.31 -20.19 3.91
N ILE A 175 13.40 -19.13 4.72
CA ILE A 175 13.97 -17.84 4.30
C ILE A 175 15.43 -18.00 3.88
N THR A 176 16.26 -18.60 4.74
CA THR A 176 17.71 -18.71 4.51
C THR A 176 18.09 -19.63 3.35
N THR A 177 17.24 -20.60 3.00
CA THR A 177 17.50 -21.52 1.88
C THR A 177 16.95 -21.05 0.53
N ALA A 178 16.03 -20.08 0.50
CA ALA A 178 15.30 -19.67 -0.70
C ALA A 178 16.20 -19.36 -1.91
N GLY A 179 17.30 -18.61 -1.71
CA GLY A 179 18.25 -18.28 -2.78
C GLY A 179 18.96 -19.50 -3.36
N ARG A 180 19.34 -20.45 -2.49
CA ARG A 180 19.98 -21.70 -2.92
C ARG A 180 19.00 -22.58 -3.71
N GLU A 181 17.78 -22.71 -3.23
CA GLU A 181 16.75 -23.53 -3.90
C GLU A 181 16.33 -22.91 -5.25
N ALA A 182 16.20 -21.59 -5.33
CA ALA A 182 15.95 -20.89 -6.59
C ALA A 182 17.05 -21.11 -7.64
N ALA A 183 18.33 -21.02 -7.23
CA ALA A 183 19.46 -21.30 -8.11
C ALA A 183 19.49 -22.76 -8.58
N GLN A 184 19.10 -23.72 -7.73
CA GLN A 184 18.97 -25.12 -8.12
C GLN A 184 17.85 -25.33 -9.15
N ALA A 185 16.70 -24.68 -8.97
CA ALA A 185 15.59 -24.73 -9.91
C ALA A 185 16.00 -24.16 -11.28
N ILE A 186 16.65 -22.99 -11.33
CA ILE A 186 17.15 -22.40 -12.59
C ILE A 186 18.11 -23.37 -13.29
N LYS A 187 19.06 -23.94 -12.55
CA LYS A 187 20.03 -24.90 -13.09
C LYS A 187 19.36 -26.17 -13.63
N LEU A 188 18.29 -26.66 -13.00
CA LEU A 188 17.51 -27.80 -13.48
C LEU A 188 16.84 -27.47 -14.83
N ILE A 189 16.20 -26.31 -14.90
CA ILE A 189 15.45 -25.85 -16.07
C ILE A 189 16.39 -25.54 -17.26
N ASP A 190 17.56 -24.94 -16.99
CA ASP A 190 18.60 -24.64 -17.99
C ASP A 190 19.21 -25.92 -18.60
N LYS A 191 19.35 -26.99 -17.81
CA LYS A 191 19.90 -28.26 -18.31
C LYS A 191 18.98 -28.92 -19.33
N ILE A 192 17.68 -28.71 -19.20
CA ILE A 192 16.64 -29.29 -20.05
C ILE A 192 16.23 -28.20 -21.05
N ASP A 193 17.22 -27.72 -21.82
CA ASP A 193 17.04 -26.76 -22.90
C ASP A 193 17.03 -27.48 -24.25
N ASP A 194 15.85 -27.62 -24.84
CA ASP A 194 15.67 -28.25 -26.14
C ASP A 194 16.36 -27.48 -27.28
N LYS A 195 16.68 -26.19 -27.08
CA LYS A 195 17.47 -25.40 -28.03
C LYS A 195 18.94 -25.81 -28.03
N ALA A 196 19.39 -26.70 -27.15
CA ALA A 196 20.73 -27.29 -27.20
C ALA A 196 21.01 -27.96 -28.56
N TRP A 197 20.00 -28.62 -29.15
CA TRP A 197 20.10 -29.23 -30.48
C TRP A 197 20.46 -28.20 -31.56
N LEU A 198 19.86 -27.00 -31.49
CA LEU A 198 20.13 -25.89 -32.41
C LEU A 198 21.54 -25.32 -32.27
N ARG A 199 22.19 -25.56 -31.12
CA ARG A 199 23.59 -25.18 -30.84
C ARG A 199 24.56 -26.36 -31.04
N GLY A 200 24.12 -27.46 -31.65
CA GLY A 200 24.94 -28.65 -31.92
C GLY A 200 25.28 -29.49 -30.68
N GLN A 201 24.56 -29.30 -29.57
CA GLN A 201 24.75 -30.04 -28.32
C GLN A 201 23.56 -30.97 -28.05
N ARG A 202 23.80 -32.16 -27.52
CA ARG A 202 22.73 -33.05 -27.05
C ARG A 202 22.15 -32.48 -25.74
N PRO A 203 20.83 -32.23 -25.63
CA PRO A 203 20.23 -31.78 -24.38
C PRO A 203 20.39 -32.82 -23.29
N ALA A 204 20.47 -32.36 -22.04
CA ALA A 204 20.48 -33.26 -20.90
C ALA A 204 19.12 -33.95 -20.75
N GLU A 205 19.13 -35.23 -20.38
CA GLU A 205 17.92 -36.04 -20.22
C GLU A 205 17.52 -36.14 -18.74
N LEU A 206 16.27 -35.83 -18.43
CA LEU A 206 15.71 -36.03 -17.08
C LEU A 206 15.20 -37.46 -16.93
N LEU A 207 15.98 -38.28 -16.23
CA LEU A 207 15.69 -39.72 -16.10
C LEU A 207 14.51 -40.01 -15.16
N HIS A 208 14.32 -39.21 -14.11
CA HIS A 208 13.22 -39.37 -13.15
C HIS A 208 12.99 -38.10 -12.32
N VAL A 209 11.81 -38.00 -11.72
CA VAL A 209 11.44 -37.02 -10.68
C VAL A 209 10.94 -37.76 -9.44
N SER A 210 11.40 -37.35 -8.26
CA SER A 210 10.97 -37.90 -6.98
C SER A 210 10.29 -36.83 -6.14
N PHE A 211 9.06 -37.12 -5.68
CA PHE A 211 8.30 -36.29 -4.77
C PHE A 211 8.33 -36.95 -3.39
N ALA A 212 8.95 -36.27 -2.42
CA ALA A 212 9.00 -36.73 -1.04
C ALA A 212 7.88 -36.07 -0.23
N PHE A 213 6.96 -36.88 0.28
CA PHE A 213 5.94 -36.51 1.25
C PHE A 213 6.39 -36.94 2.65
N GLN A 214 5.63 -36.56 3.69
CA GLN A 214 5.98 -36.89 5.08
C GLN A 214 5.90 -38.40 5.37
N ASP A 215 5.07 -39.11 4.62
CA ASP A 215 4.68 -40.50 4.79
C ASP A 215 5.17 -41.42 3.66
N GLU A 216 5.38 -40.89 2.45
CA GLU A 216 5.88 -41.68 1.33
C GLU A 216 6.76 -40.88 0.35
N THR A 217 7.44 -41.57 -0.55
CA THR A 217 8.15 -40.95 -1.68
C THR A 217 7.69 -41.60 -2.98
N ILE A 218 7.13 -40.79 -3.88
CA ILE A 218 6.65 -41.23 -5.18
C ILE A 218 7.70 -40.88 -6.24
N LYS A 219 8.11 -41.88 -7.05
CA LYS A 219 9.09 -41.71 -8.11
C LYS A 219 8.46 -41.91 -9.49
N ILE A 220 8.51 -40.88 -10.34
CA ILE A 220 8.12 -40.96 -11.75
C ILE A 220 9.40 -41.17 -12.57
N SER A 221 9.51 -42.33 -13.23
CA SER A 221 10.70 -42.69 -14.03
C SER A 221 10.44 -42.67 -15.55
N HIS A 222 9.26 -42.23 -15.98
CA HIS A 222 8.93 -42.13 -17.40
C HIS A 222 9.53 -40.83 -17.98
N PRO A 223 10.48 -40.89 -18.93
CA PRO A 223 11.24 -39.71 -19.37
C PRO A 223 10.36 -38.59 -19.94
N TRP A 224 9.34 -38.92 -20.74
CA TRP A 224 8.41 -37.93 -21.30
C TRP A 224 7.60 -37.20 -20.20
N LEU A 225 6.96 -37.93 -19.29
CA LEU A 225 6.22 -37.34 -18.17
C LEU A 225 7.12 -36.50 -17.25
N ALA A 226 8.36 -36.93 -17.01
CA ALA A 226 9.33 -36.15 -16.23
C ALA A 226 9.66 -34.81 -16.91
N LYS A 227 9.82 -34.81 -18.24
CA LYS A 227 10.10 -33.62 -19.04
C LYS A 227 8.91 -32.65 -19.07
N GLU A 228 7.69 -33.17 -19.22
CA GLU A 228 6.45 -32.38 -19.27
C GLU A 228 6.25 -31.49 -18.03
N PHE A 229 6.68 -31.92 -16.83
CA PHE A 229 6.60 -31.06 -15.63
C PHE A 229 7.39 -29.76 -15.77
N ILE A 230 8.53 -29.80 -16.47
CA ILE A 230 9.41 -28.65 -16.66
C ILE A 230 8.98 -27.83 -17.87
N GLU A 231 8.57 -28.49 -18.95
CA GLU A 231 8.03 -27.81 -20.13
C GLU A 231 6.73 -27.08 -19.81
N SER A 232 5.78 -27.72 -19.12
CA SER A 232 4.54 -27.08 -18.68
C SER A 232 4.79 -25.88 -17.77
N PHE A 233 5.81 -25.95 -16.90
CA PHE A 233 6.25 -24.80 -16.11
C PHE A 233 6.75 -23.67 -17.02
N LYS A 234 7.67 -23.93 -17.96
CA LYS A 234 8.15 -22.92 -18.95
C LYS A 234 6.99 -22.32 -19.73
N ASP A 235 6.15 -23.17 -20.31
CA ASP A 235 4.98 -22.80 -21.10
C ASP A 235 4.01 -21.90 -20.33
N GLN A 236 3.81 -22.16 -19.04
CA GLN A 236 2.95 -21.33 -18.21
C GLN A 236 3.50 -19.90 -18.06
N TYR A 237 4.82 -19.71 -17.96
CA TYR A 237 5.44 -18.39 -17.91
C TYR A 237 5.53 -17.73 -19.28
N ASP A 238 5.86 -18.49 -20.33
CA ASP A 238 5.99 -18.01 -21.71
C ASP A 238 4.63 -17.63 -22.33
N LYS A 239 3.51 -18.20 -21.85
CA LYS A 239 2.14 -17.80 -22.25
C LYS A 239 1.71 -16.43 -21.73
N PHE A 240 2.44 -15.84 -20.77
CA PHE A 240 2.23 -14.45 -20.38
C PHE A 240 3.13 -13.53 -21.21
N ALA A 241 2.54 -12.52 -21.84
CA ALA A 241 3.19 -11.69 -22.87
C ALA A 241 4.54 -11.04 -22.48
N TYR A 242 4.90 -10.97 -21.18
CA TYR A 242 6.11 -10.28 -20.70
C TYR A 242 6.72 -10.88 -19.41
N LYS A 243 6.58 -12.19 -19.14
CA LYS A 243 7.19 -12.79 -17.93
C LYS A 243 8.35 -13.73 -18.29
N ASN A 244 9.57 -13.29 -18.00
CA ASN A 244 10.76 -14.12 -18.11
C ASN A 244 10.85 -15.02 -16.86
N TRP A 245 10.62 -16.32 -17.02
CA TRP A 245 10.63 -17.30 -15.92
C TRP A 245 11.92 -17.29 -15.12
N ARG A 246 13.06 -17.02 -15.78
CA ARG A 246 14.38 -16.98 -15.13
C ARG A 246 14.47 -15.78 -14.20
N LEU A 247 14.11 -14.60 -14.68
CA LEU A 247 14.09 -13.38 -13.86
C LEU A 247 13.10 -13.53 -12.68
N ASP A 248 11.95 -14.16 -12.90
CA ASP A 248 10.97 -14.41 -11.84
C ASP A 248 11.51 -15.38 -10.76
N LEU A 249 12.25 -16.42 -11.15
CA LEU A 249 12.91 -17.33 -10.20
C LEU A 249 14.10 -16.69 -9.48
N GLU A 250 14.90 -15.89 -10.16
CA GLU A 250 16.01 -15.12 -9.55
C GLU A 250 15.48 -14.15 -8.48
N ARG A 251 14.25 -13.65 -8.63
CA ARG A 251 13.55 -12.80 -7.66
C ARG A 251 12.81 -13.57 -6.57
N TYR A 252 12.73 -14.89 -6.65
CA TYR A 252 12.00 -15.69 -5.65
C TYR A 252 12.42 -15.40 -4.20
N PRO A 253 13.72 -15.23 -3.87
CA PRO A 253 14.15 -14.86 -2.52
C PRO A 253 13.62 -13.50 -2.05
N GLU A 254 13.40 -12.55 -2.97
CA GLU A 254 12.87 -11.22 -2.62
C GLU A 254 11.47 -11.31 -1.99
N ARG A 255 10.72 -12.40 -2.22
CA ARG A 255 9.42 -12.66 -1.56
C ARG A 255 9.53 -12.80 -0.05
N PHE A 256 10.72 -13.14 0.47
CA PHE A 256 10.98 -13.28 1.90
C PHE A 256 11.64 -12.05 2.51
N ARG A 257 11.93 -11.00 1.74
CA ARG A 257 12.60 -9.79 2.23
C ARG A 257 11.83 -9.11 3.37
N GLU A 258 10.49 -9.05 3.28
CA GLU A 258 9.66 -8.56 4.39
C GLU A 258 9.86 -9.41 5.66
N ASN A 259 10.08 -10.72 5.53
CA ASN A 259 10.25 -11.62 6.67
C ASN A 259 11.66 -11.53 7.27
N GLU A 260 12.69 -11.30 6.45
CA GLU A 260 14.03 -10.96 6.93
C GLU A 260 14.03 -9.68 7.76
N ILE A 261 13.29 -8.67 7.29
CA ILE A 261 13.07 -7.41 8.02
C ILE A 261 12.35 -7.69 9.35
N LYS A 262 11.26 -8.45 9.35
CA LYS A 262 10.55 -8.84 10.57
C LYS A 262 11.41 -9.64 11.55
N ALA A 263 12.33 -10.48 11.07
CA ALA A 263 13.28 -11.19 11.94
C ALA A 263 14.24 -10.25 12.69
N GLN A 264 14.41 -9.01 12.20
CA GLN A 264 15.19 -7.98 12.86
C GLN A 264 14.36 -7.09 13.81
N PHE A 265 13.05 -7.32 13.91
CA PHE A 265 12.11 -6.44 14.62
C PHE A 265 12.56 -6.08 16.03
N LYS A 266 12.97 -7.05 16.85
CA LYS A 266 13.43 -6.81 18.23
C LYS A 266 14.69 -5.95 18.31
N TYR A 267 15.60 -6.11 17.36
CA TYR A 267 16.83 -5.30 17.29
C TYR A 267 16.51 -3.86 16.90
N ARG A 268 15.63 -3.68 15.92
CA ARG A 268 15.17 -2.35 15.48
C ARG A 268 14.40 -1.64 16.59
N LEU A 269 13.48 -2.34 17.25
CA LEU A 269 12.75 -1.81 18.40
C LEU A 269 13.68 -1.38 19.54
N ALA A 270 14.67 -2.19 19.89
CA ALA A 270 15.68 -1.83 20.90
C ALA A 270 16.46 -0.57 20.50
N LYS A 271 16.84 -0.43 19.23
CA LYS A 271 17.56 0.74 18.72
C LYS A 271 16.68 1.99 18.72
N SER A 272 15.42 1.89 18.32
CA SER A 272 14.44 2.99 18.38
C SER A 272 14.19 3.45 19.80
N LEU A 273 14.04 2.52 20.75
CA LEU A 273 13.92 2.85 22.18
C LEU A 273 15.18 3.55 22.70
N TYR A 274 16.37 3.05 22.34
CA TYR A 274 17.62 3.71 22.69
C TYR A 274 17.69 5.15 22.15
N ASN A 275 17.34 5.35 20.87
CA ASN A 275 17.35 6.67 20.24
C ASN A 275 16.34 7.61 20.89
N LEU A 276 15.10 7.16 21.13
CA LEU A 276 14.08 7.94 21.84
C LEU A 276 14.61 8.40 23.21
N LEU A 277 15.09 7.45 24.02
CA LEU A 277 15.48 7.70 25.41
C LEU A 277 16.73 8.57 25.53
N THR A 278 17.62 8.55 24.54
CA THR A 278 18.87 9.34 24.56
C THR A 278 18.74 10.68 23.84
N LYS A 279 18.16 10.71 22.63
CA LYS A 279 18.04 11.94 21.83
C LYS A 279 17.02 12.93 22.40
N GLU A 280 15.97 12.46 23.06
CA GLU A 280 15.00 13.32 23.75
C GLU A 280 15.43 13.66 25.19
N GLY A 281 16.60 13.20 25.64
CA GLY A 281 17.21 13.61 26.90
C GLY A 281 16.69 12.91 28.16
N PHE A 282 16.00 11.78 28.05
CA PHE A 282 15.56 11.00 29.22
C PHE A 282 16.72 10.28 29.93
N PHE A 283 17.76 9.93 29.19
CA PHE A 283 18.99 9.33 29.71
C PHE A 283 20.21 10.03 29.10
N GLU A 284 21.12 10.46 29.96
CA GLU A 284 22.41 10.98 29.54
C GLU A 284 23.36 9.83 29.16
N VAL A 285 24.04 9.98 28.02
CA VAL A 285 25.04 9.03 27.54
C VAL A 285 26.35 9.77 27.24
N SER A 286 27.47 9.08 27.43
CA SER A 286 28.81 9.59 27.11
C SER A 286 29.51 8.66 26.14
N ASP A 287 30.48 9.18 25.38
CA ASP A 287 31.27 8.37 24.45
C ASP A 287 32.02 7.22 25.16
N THR A 288 32.39 7.43 26.43
CA THR A 288 33.06 6.41 27.26
C THR A 288 32.11 5.36 27.82
N ALA A 289 30.82 5.67 27.95
CA ALA A 289 29.79 4.77 28.46
C ALA A 289 28.49 4.93 27.66
N PRO A 290 28.48 4.51 26.38
CA PRO A 290 27.33 4.72 25.49
C PRO A 290 26.12 3.85 25.85
N TYR A 291 26.29 2.83 26.71
CA TYR A 291 25.21 1.91 27.08
C TYR A 291 25.09 1.74 28.60
N PRO A 292 24.59 2.77 29.34
CA PRO A 292 24.37 2.72 30.78
C PRO A 292 23.47 1.54 31.18
N ASN A 293 23.73 0.94 32.34
CA ASN A 293 23.01 -0.25 32.79
C ASN A 293 21.51 0.00 32.97
N ASP A 294 21.12 1.15 33.53
CA ASP A 294 19.71 1.48 33.79
C ASP A 294 18.95 1.71 32.49
N LEU A 295 19.58 2.34 31.49
CA LEU A 295 19.02 2.47 30.15
C LEU A 295 18.81 1.09 29.49
N MET A 296 19.80 0.18 29.56
CA MET A 296 19.66 -1.16 29.00
C MET A 296 18.53 -1.96 29.68
N LEU A 297 18.38 -1.80 31.00
CA LEU A 297 17.32 -2.45 31.75
C LEU A 297 15.95 -1.86 31.40
N CYS A 298 15.85 -0.53 31.27
CA CYS A 298 14.64 0.16 30.83
C CYS A 298 14.16 -0.38 29.48
N ILE A 299 15.07 -0.46 28.49
CA ILE A 299 14.77 -1.01 27.16
C ILE A 299 14.34 -2.48 27.26
N ALA A 300 15.06 -3.30 28.02
CA ALA A 300 14.72 -4.71 28.20
C ALA A 300 13.29 -4.89 28.74
N ARG A 301 12.92 -4.12 29.78
CA ARG A 301 11.59 -4.19 30.40
C ARG A 301 10.47 -3.78 29.43
N ILE A 302 10.67 -2.71 28.64
CA ILE A 302 9.70 -2.30 27.61
C ILE A 302 9.46 -3.42 26.60
N ILE A 303 10.54 -4.06 26.13
CA ILE A 303 10.49 -5.17 25.17
C ILE A 303 9.79 -6.40 25.77
N GLU A 304 10.05 -6.72 27.05
CA GLU A 304 9.38 -7.80 27.76
C GLU A 304 7.88 -7.55 27.95
N PHE A 305 7.47 -6.32 28.27
CA PHE A 305 6.05 -5.96 28.33
C PHE A 305 5.36 -6.11 26.97
N ALA A 306 6.11 -5.99 25.87
CA ALA A 306 5.64 -6.29 24.53
C ALA A 306 5.62 -7.80 24.19
N LEU A 307 5.91 -8.68 25.15
CA LEU A 307 6.01 -10.15 25.03
C LEU A 307 7.13 -10.64 24.12
N ILE A 308 8.12 -9.79 23.83
CA ILE A 308 9.25 -10.14 22.98
C ILE A 308 10.35 -10.71 23.89
N PRO A 309 10.86 -11.93 23.62
CA PRO A 309 11.88 -12.54 24.47
C PRO A 309 13.23 -11.83 24.31
N VAL A 310 13.75 -11.32 25.44
CA VAL A 310 15.12 -10.75 25.53
C VAL A 310 16.16 -11.84 25.84
N GLY A 311 15.71 -12.91 26.49
CA GLY A 311 16.43 -14.12 26.87
C GLY A 311 15.44 -15.13 27.42
N ASP A 312 15.89 -16.15 28.16
CA ASP A 312 14.97 -17.07 28.84
C ASP A 312 14.22 -16.33 29.97
N PHE A 313 12.99 -16.78 30.27
CA PHE A 313 12.10 -16.11 31.24
C PHE A 313 12.74 -15.91 32.62
N ASP A 314 13.58 -16.85 33.05
CA ASP A 314 14.22 -16.88 34.37
C ASP A 314 15.62 -16.23 34.40
N GLU A 315 16.05 -15.60 33.31
CA GLU A 315 17.35 -14.92 33.29
C GLU A 315 17.39 -13.68 34.19
N THR A 316 18.54 -13.47 34.81
CA THR A 316 18.80 -12.28 35.64
C THR A 316 18.83 -10.99 34.82
N ASP A 317 18.50 -9.86 35.46
CA ASP A 317 18.55 -8.53 34.84
C ASP A 317 19.93 -8.19 34.27
N ASP A 318 21.02 -8.70 34.87
CA ASP A 318 22.39 -8.56 34.35
C ASP A 318 22.59 -9.17 32.97
N VAL A 319 22.01 -10.36 32.75
CA VAL A 319 22.11 -11.08 31.49
C VAL A 319 21.26 -10.38 30.42
N LYS A 320 20.05 -9.96 30.78
CA LYS A 320 19.15 -9.19 29.90
C LYS A 320 19.78 -7.87 29.44
N ARG A 321 20.43 -7.12 30.36
CA ARG A 321 21.21 -5.92 30.03
C ARG A 321 22.30 -6.20 29.00
N ARG A 322 22.98 -7.36 29.11
CA ARG A 322 24.02 -7.78 28.18
C ARG A 322 23.44 -8.12 26.80
N HIS A 323 22.26 -8.76 26.74
CA HIS A 323 21.57 -9.04 25.49
C HIS A 323 21.21 -7.75 24.73
N ILE A 324 20.54 -6.79 25.38
CA ILE A 324 20.20 -5.50 24.75
C ILE A 324 21.47 -4.78 24.26
N ARG A 325 22.52 -4.73 25.07
CA ARG A 325 23.79 -4.10 24.67
C ARG A 325 24.39 -4.76 23.43
N ASN A 326 24.34 -6.09 23.34
CA ASN A 326 24.81 -6.82 22.16
C ASN A 326 23.94 -6.56 20.94
N TRP A 327 22.62 -6.45 21.12
CA TRP A 327 21.68 -6.10 20.06
C TRP A 327 21.99 -4.72 19.46
N LEU A 328 22.23 -3.73 20.31
CA LEU A 328 22.55 -2.36 19.89
C LEU A 328 23.91 -2.23 19.21
N ARG A 329 24.90 -3.06 19.58
CA ARG A 329 26.25 -3.04 18.98
C ARG A 329 26.34 -3.69 17.61
N ARG A 330 25.50 -4.69 17.35
CA ARG A 330 25.58 -5.54 16.15
C ARG A 330 24.64 -5.10 15.03
N ASN A 331 23.72 -4.19 15.32
CA ASN A 331 22.71 -3.74 14.37
C ASN A 331 22.82 -2.22 14.23
N GLU A 332 23.47 -1.78 13.16
CA GLU A 332 23.26 -0.43 12.65
C GLU A 332 22.04 -0.49 11.73
N PHE A 333 21.05 0.34 12.05
CA PHE A 333 19.85 0.48 11.24
C PHE A 333 20.05 1.70 10.34
N GLU A 334 20.01 1.49 9.02
CA GLU A 334 19.96 2.58 8.06
C GLU A 334 18.56 3.17 8.04
N GLU A 335 18.44 4.49 8.20
CA GLU A 335 17.15 5.17 8.07
C GLU A 335 16.50 4.81 6.73
N GLY A 336 15.23 4.41 6.79
CA GLY A 336 14.45 4.14 5.60
C GLY A 336 14.37 5.41 4.78
N ILE A 337 14.77 5.30 3.53
CA ILE A 337 14.65 6.39 2.58
C ILE A 337 13.17 6.78 2.53
N THR A 338 12.88 8.02 2.91
CA THR A 338 11.56 8.64 2.73
C THR A 338 11.58 9.56 1.52
N TYR A 339 12.71 10.23 1.33
CA TYR A 339 13.01 11.13 0.22
C TYR A 339 14.48 10.98 -0.19
N ILE A 340 14.78 11.14 -1.48
CA ILE A 340 16.14 11.30 -2.00
C ILE A 340 16.16 12.45 -2.99
N ASP A 341 17.20 13.27 -2.95
CA ASP A 341 17.48 14.22 -4.02
C ASP A 341 17.92 13.48 -5.28
N LEU A 342 17.01 13.37 -6.24
CA LEU A 342 17.23 12.77 -7.56
C LEU A 342 16.88 13.84 -8.62
N PRO A 343 17.84 14.71 -8.96
CA PRO A 343 17.61 15.75 -9.96
C PRO A 343 17.32 15.12 -11.31
N VAL A 344 16.33 15.66 -12.02
CA VAL A 344 15.91 15.16 -13.34
C VAL A 344 16.18 16.21 -14.41
N ASP A 345 16.47 15.76 -15.63
CA ASP A 345 16.49 16.63 -16.80
C ASP A 345 15.03 16.97 -17.20
N THR A 346 14.52 18.07 -16.66
CA THR A 346 13.16 18.56 -16.95
C THR A 346 13.01 19.03 -18.39
N ASP A 347 14.07 19.50 -19.04
CA ASP A 347 14.04 19.90 -20.45
C ASP A 347 13.84 18.69 -21.36
N LYS A 348 14.50 17.57 -21.04
CA LYS A 348 14.29 16.29 -21.73
C LYS A 348 12.84 15.82 -21.62
N LEU A 349 12.27 15.87 -20.41
CA LEU A 349 10.87 15.46 -20.18
C LEU A 349 9.87 16.45 -20.81
N GLY A 350 10.15 17.75 -20.78
CA GLY A 350 9.30 18.81 -21.33
C GLY A 350 9.11 18.74 -22.85
N ARG A 351 9.97 18.01 -23.58
CA ARG A 351 9.77 17.73 -25.02
C ARG A 351 8.56 16.84 -25.31
N TYR A 352 8.14 16.06 -24.32
CA TYR A 352 7.07 15.06 -24.46
C TYR A 352 5.87 15.42 -23.60
N PHE A 353 6.13 15.74 -22.35
CA PHE A 353 5.13 16.01 -21.35
C PHE A 353 4.93 17.52 -21.22
N GLY A 354 3.68 17.96 -21.09
CA GLY A 354 3.39 19.36 -20.83
C GLY A 354 3.93 19.81 -19.47
N ASP A 355 4.20 21.11 -19.36
CA ASP A 355 4.58 21.78 -18.10
C ASP A 355 3.62 21.46 -16.95
N ASP A 356 2.34 21.29 -17.27
CA ASP A 356 1.25 20.92 -16.35
C ASP A 356 1.46 19.58 -15.64
N LEU A 357 2.42 18.75 -16.07
CA LEU A 357 2.79 17.50 -15.40
C LEU A 357 4.17 17.58 -14.76
N ILE A 358 5.20 17.96 -15.52
CA ILE A 358 6.59 17.87 -15.06
C ILE A 358 6.86 18.82 -13.88
N LYS A 359 6.21 19.99 -13.82
CA LYS A 359 6.43 20.96 -12.74
C LYS A 359 5.80 20.58 -11.40
N TRP A 360 5.04 19.48 -11.32
CA TRP A 360 4.45 19.01 -10.06
C TRP A 360 5.46 18.36 -9.11
N SER A 361 6.62 17.96 -9.61
CA SER A 361 7.64 17.28 -8.82
C SER A 361 8.92 18.11 -8.78
N ASP A 362 9.52 18.20 -7.61
CA ASP A 362 10.81 18.80 -7.31
C ASP A 362 11.93 17.75 -7.42
N ASP A 363 13.19 18.16 -7.26
CA ASP A 363 14.34 17.25 -7.30
C ASP A 363 14.31 16.20 -6.19
N THR A 364 13.70 16.53 -5.05
CA THR A 364 13.50 15.62 -3.94
C THR A 364 12.36 14.64 -4.23
N LYS A 365 12.72 13.37 -4.47
CA LYS A 365 11.78 12.30 -4.80
C LYS A 365 11.40 11.47 -3.59
N ARG A 366 10.10 11.21 -3.45
CA ARG A 366 9.53 10.33 -2.42
C ARG A 366 9.85 8.87 -2.72
N ALA A 367 10.04 8.09 -1.66
CA ALA A 367 10.41 6.68 -1.73
C ALA A 367 9.38 5.79 -2.47
N ASP A 368 8.11 6.16 -2.41
CA ASP A 368 7.03 5.47 -3.11
C ASP A 368 7.12 5.62 -4.64
N ALA A 369 7.45 6.80 -5.12
CA ALA A 369 7.73 7.08 -6.53
C ALA A 369 9.03 6.41 -6.99
N ILE A 370 10.08 6.43 -6.16
CA ILE A 370 11.35 5.73 -6.42
C ILE A 370 11.11 4.22 -6.51
N SER A 371 10.34 3.64 -5.59
CA SER A 371 10.04 2.21 -5.59
C SER A 371 9.27 1.79 -6.84
N LEU A 372 8.31 2.61 -7.31
CA LEU A 372 7.60 2.35 -8.56
C LEU A 372 8.57 2.41 -9.76
N ALA A 373 9.44 3.41 -9.80
CA ALA A 373 10.43 3.55 -10.85
C ALA A 373 11.39 2.37 -10.91
N LEU A 374 11.93 1.93 -9.76
CA LEU A 374 12.79 0.75 -9.67
C LEU A 374 12.05 -0.53 -10.07
N PHE A 375 10.77 -0.66 -9.70
CA PHE A 375 9.95 -1.79 -10.12
C PHE A 375 9.78 -1.83 -11.64
N LEU A 376 9.43 -0.71 -12.27
CA LEU A 376 9.30 -0.59 -13.71
C LEU A 376 10.64 -0.82 -14.43
N ALA A 377 11.71 -0.19 -13.93
CA ALA A 377 13.07 -0.33 -14.44
C ALA A 377 13.49 -1.79 -14.48
N LYS A 378 13.42 -2.49 -13.34
CA LYS A 378 13.76 -3.90 -13.27
C LYS A 378 12.82 -4.78 -14.10
N ARG A 379 11.52 -4.47 -14.13
CA ARG A 379 10.54 -5.31 -14.84
C ARG A 379 10.70 -5.23 -16.36
N PHE A 380 11.03 -4.05 -16.88
CA PHE A 380 11.05 -3.78 -18.32
C PHE A 380 12.43 -3.43 -18.87
N ASN A 381 13.49 -3.61 -18.08
CA ASN A 381 14.88 -3.31 -18.43
C ASN A 381 15.06 -1.82 -18.83
N LEU A 382 14.61 -0.92 -17.95
CA LEU A 382 14.61 0.54 -18.12
C LEU A 382 15.48 1.24 -17.07
N GLU A 383 16.53 0.57 -16.58
CA GLU A 383 17.41 1.08 -15.52
C GLU A 383 18.02 2.45 -15.86
N HIS A 384 18.30 2.71 -17.14
CA HIS A 384 18.88 3.95 -17.64
C HIS A 384 17.96 5.17 -17.58
N ILE A 385 16.65 4.99 -17.39
CA ILE A 385 15.66 6.09 -17.26
C ILE A 385 14.93 6.07 -15.90
N THR A 386 15.51 5.43 -14.89
CA THR A 386 14.88 5.27 -13.57
C THR A 386 14.53 6.60 -12.92
N VAL A 387 15.39 7.61 -13.06
CA VAL A 387 15.17 8.94 -12.43
C VAL A 387 13.97 9.65 -13.06
N GLU A 388 13.85 9.60 -14.38
CA GLU A 388 12.71 10.13 -15.13
C GLU A 388 11.42 9.41 -14.75
N LEU A 389 11.45 8.08 -14.63
CA LEU A 389 10.30 7.29 -14.19
C LEU A 389 9.85 7.70 -12.77
N ALA A 390 10.79 7.94 -11.85
CA ALA A 390 10.48 8.39 -10.49
C ALA A 390 9.86 9.79 -10.48
N HIS A 391 10.37 10.69 -11.33
CA HIS A 391 9.81 12.03 -11.48
C HIS A 391 8.38 11.98 -12.04
N ILE A 392 8.15 11.23 -13.13
CA ILE A 392 6.80 11.04 -13.72
C ILE A 392 5.84 10.45 -12.69
N ALA A 393 6.25 9.42 -11.95
CA ALA A 393 5.43 8.80 -10.91
C ALA A 393 5.01 9.78 -9.81
N GLN A 394 5.95 10.59 -9.32
CA GLN A 394 5.66 11.59 -8.29
C GLN A 394 4.75 12.71 -8.82
N SER A 395 5.02 13.21 -10.03
CA SER A 395 4.19 14.22 -10.68
C SER A 395 2.76 13.74 -10.87
N LEU A 396 2.57 12.50 -11.35
CA LEU A 396 1.25 11.89 -11.49
C LEU A 396 0.49 11.83 -10.18
N ARG A 397 1.14 11.34 -9.10
CA ARG A 397 0.49 11.23 -7.77
C ARG A 397 0.09 12.59 -7.22
N ARG A 398 0.94 13.60 -7.37
CA ARG A 398 0.64 14.97 -6.91
C ARG A 398 -0.48 15.58 -7.74
N LEU A 399 -0.44 15.42 -9.07
CA LEU A 399 -1.47 15.93 -9.98
C LEU A 399 -2.83 15.29 -9.70
N THR A 400 -2.92 13.96 -9.58
CA THR A 400 -4.19 13.26 -9.30
C THR A 400 -4.75 13.65 -7.93
N SER A 401 -3.88 13.75 -6.91
CA SER A 401 -4.29 14.20 -5.59
C SER A 401 -4.77 15.66 -5.60
N ALA A 402 -4.17 16.52 -6.42
CA ALA A 402 -4.53 17.93 -6.50
C ALA A 402 -5.81 18.15 -7.30
N GLN A 403 -5.95 17.50 -8.45
CA GLN A 403 -7.15 17.48 -9.30
C GLN A 403 -8.41 17.23 -8.47
N GLY A 404 -8.30 16.35 -7.48
CA GLY A 404 -9.42 15.96 -6.64
C GLY A 404 -10.50 15.28 -7.48
N PHE A 405 -11.67 15.15 -6.88
CA PHE A 405 -12.82 14.53 -7.51
C PHE A 405 -13.69 15.60 -8.16
N GLN A 406 -13.70 15.66 -9.50
CA GLN A 406 -14.40 16.70 -10.22
C GLN A 406 -15.92 16.54 -10.23
N LEU A 407 -16.48 15.33 -10.17
CA LEU A 407 -17.91 15.14 -10.46
C LEU A 407 -18.66 14.20 -9.52
N LEU A 408 -18.07 13.09 -9.08
CA LEU A 408 -18.81 12.06 -8.32
C LEU A 408 -18.64 12.18 -6.80
N SER A 409 -17.78 13.08 -6.31
CA SER A 409 -17.64 13.33 -4.88
C SER A 409 -18.43 14.56 -4.40
N ASP A 410 -18.84 14.54 -3.14
CA ASP A 410 -19.44 15.68 -2.43
C ASP A 410 -18.45 16.81 -2.11
N SER A 411 -17.20 16.75 -2.61
CA SER A 411 -16.21 17.78 -2.31
C SER A 411 -16.60 19.10 -2.98
N ARG A 412 -16.84 20.13 -2.16
CA ARG A 412 -17.24 21.48 -2.61
C ARG A 412 -16.08 22.31 -3.16
N ARG A 413 -14.86 21.77 -3.21
CA ARG A 413 -13.68 22.49 -3.72
C ARG A 413 -13.65 22.37 -5.24
N GLY A 414 -13.65 23.51 -5.94
CA GLY A 414 -13.38 23.53 -7.39
C GLY A 414 -14.54 23.15 -8.30
N GLN A 415 -15.81 23.24 -7.88
CA GLN A 415 -16.90 22.89 -8.80
C GLN A 415 -16.97 23.88 -9.97
N SER A 416 -16.89 23.35 -11.19
CA SER A 416 -17.14 24.14 -12.40
C SER A 416 -18.58 24.64 -12.42
N ARG A 417 -18.82 25.79 -13.04
CA ARG A 417 -20.10 26.52 -12.91
C ARG A 417 -20.90 26.64 -14.20
N PHE A 418 -20.40 26.09 -15.31
CA PHE A 418 -21.11 26.20 -16.58
C PHE A 418 -22.39 25.32 -16.62
N PRO A 419 -23.41 25.73 -17.40
CA PRO A 419 -24.73 25.09 -17.39
C PRO A 419 -24.73 23.58 -17.70
N GLU A 420 -23.90 23.16 -18.65
CA GLU A 420 -23.81 21.78 -19.12
C GLU A 420 -23.21 20.87 -18.04
N TYR A 421 -22.22 21.36 -17.29
CA TYR A 421 -21.68 20.66 -16.12
C TYR A 421 -22.75 20.42 -15.05
N ASN A 422 -23.51 21.46 -14.69
CA ASN A 422 -24.59 21.33 -13.70
C ASN A 422 -25.68 20.35 -14.17
N SER A 423 -25.97 20.33 -15.47
CA SER A 423 -26.95 19.42 -16.07
C SER A 423 -26.47 17.97 -16.01
N LEU A 424 -25.21 17.70 -16.37
CA LEU A 424 -24.59 16.38 -16.28
C LEU A 424 -24.52 15.90 -14.82
N ARG A 425 -24.11 16.78 -13.90
CA ARG A 425 -24.04 16.47 -12.47
C ARG A 425 -25.40 16.07 -11.92
N LYS A 426 -26.46 16.83 -12.23
CA LYS A 426 -27.83 16.51 -11.80
C LYS A 426 -28.28 15.14 -12.34
N LEU A 427 -27.95 14.83 -13.59
CA LEU A 427 -28.24 13.52 -14.20
C LEU A 427 -27.55 12.40 -13.41
N ILE A 428 -26.25 12.56 -13.11
CA ILE A 428 -25.45 11.59 -12.38
C ILE A 428 -25.93 11.41 -10.93
N GLU A 429 -26.18 12.48 -10.20
CA GLU A 429 -26.70 12.44 -8.83
C GLU A 429 -28.04 11.68 -8.78
N THR A 430 -28.92 11.92 -9.76
CA THR A 430 -30.19 11.19 -9.89
C THR A 430 -29.98 9.68 -10.04
N LEU A 431 -29.00 9.27 -10.86
CA LEU A 431 -28.66 7.86 -11.07
C LEU A 431 -28.04 7.22 -9.82
N GLN A 432 -27.19 7.95 -9.09
CA GLN A 432 -26.55 7.51 -7.86
C GLN A 432 -27.54 7.33 -6.71
N GLU A 433 -28.55 8.21 -6.60
CA GLU A 433 -29.67 8.09 -5.66
C GLU A 433 -30.63 6.95 -6.00
N LYS A 434 -30.34 6.15 -7.04
CA LYS A 434 -31.18 5.06 -7.57
C LYS A 434 -32.58 5.53 -7.96
N ARG A 435 -32.73 6.81 -8.28
CA ARG A 435 -33.98 7.37 -8.81
C ARG A 435 -34.09 7.04 -10.30
N GLN A 436 -35.31 6.77 -10.76
CA GLN A 436 -35.58 6.52 -12.17
C GLN A 436 -35.72 7.85 -12.92
N LEU A 437 -35.14 7.93 -14.11
CA LEU A 437 -35.36 9.03 -15.03
C LEU A 437 -36.80 8.94 -15.55
N THR A 438 -37.53 10.05 -15.42
CA THR A 438 -38.90 10.19 -15.94
C THR A 438 -38.94 10.93 -17.27
N SER A 439 -37.97 11.81 -17.51
CA SER A 439 -37.78 12.47 -18.80
C SER A 439 -36.32 12.91 -18.94
N LEU A 440 -35.85 13.01 -20.19
CA LEU A 440 -34.55 13.58 -20.53
C LEU A 440 -34.72 14.55 -21.69
N SER A 441 -34.25 15.78 -21.51
CA SER A 441 -34.21 16.79 -22.58
C SER A 441 -32.76 17.10 -22.95
N PHE A 442 -32.45 17.11 -24.25
CA PHE A 442 -31.11 17.39 -24.73
C PHE A 442 -31.13 18.08 -26.10
N ARG A 443 -30.00 18.69 -26.46
CA ARG A 443 -29.73 19.21 -27.80
C ARG A 443 -28.54 18.47 -28.38
N VAL A 444 -28.57 18.21 -29.67
CA VAL A 444 -27.43 17.60 -30.38
C VAL A 444 -26.56 18.74 -30.89
N GLU A 445 -25.24 18.60 -30.76
CA GLU A 445 -24.31 19.60 -31.29
C GLU A 445 -24.51 19.77 -32.81
N GLY A 446 -24.63 21.02 -33.25
CA GLY A 446 -25.00 21.37 -34.63
C GLY A 446 -26.51 21.35 -34.94
N ASP A 447 -27.38 21.04 -33.97
CA ASP A 447 -28.83 21.10 -34.10
C ASP A 447 -29.46 22.01 -33.03
N GLU A 448 -30.25 23.00 -33.47
CA GLU A 448 -30.96 23.92 -32.58
C GLU A 448 -32.20 23.28 -31.93
N ARG A 449 -32.66 22.13 -32.44
CA ARG A 449 -33.83 21.44 -31.91
C ARG A 449 -33.55 20.83 -30.55
N GLN A 450 -34.49 21.03 -29.64
CA GLN A 450 -34.52 20.33 -28.36
C GLN A 450 -35.29 19.02 -28.52
N TYR A 451 -34.63 17.93 -28.17
CA TYR A 451 -35.21 16.59 -28.14
C TYR A 451 -35.66 16.26 -26.72
N GLN A 452 -36.73 15.47 -26.61
CA GLN A 452 -37.27 15.03 -25.33
C GLN A 452 -37.59 13.54 -25.40
N LEU A 453 -37.10 12.79 -24.41
CA LEU A 453 -37.38 11.37 -24.22
C LEU A 453 -38.19 11.19 -22.94
N GLU A 454 -39.34 10.53 -23.04
CA GLU A 454 -40.20 10.19 -21.90
C GLU A 454 -40.49 8.68 -21.82
N GLU A 455 -40.15 7.94 -22.87
CA GLU A 455 -40.39 6.51 -22.95
C GLU A 455 -39.46 5.72 -22.02
N ARG A 456 -40.03 4.74 -21.30
CA ARG A 456 -39.28 4.01 -20.27
C ARG A 456 -38.11 3.21 -20.81
N LEU A 457 -38.25 2.57 -21.98
CA LEU A 457 -37.19 1.71 -22.53
C LEU A 457 -35.94 2.52 -22.93
N PRO A 458 -36.03 3.60 -23.73
CA PRO A 458 -34.89 4.47 -24.01
C PRO A 458 -34.24 5.02 -22.74
N LEU A 459 -35.02 5.52 -21.79
CA LEU A 459 -34.51 6.05 -20.52
C LEU A 459 -33.76 4.97 -19.72
N TYR A 460 -34.30 3.75 -19.65
CA TYR A 460 -33.63 2.63 -18.98
C TYR A 460 -32.31 2.22 -19.65
N LEU A 461 -32.25 2.25 -20.99
CA LEU A 461 -31.01 1.97 -21.72
C LEU A 461 -29.95 3.03 -21.44
N ILE A 462 -30.34 4.31 -21.40
CA ILE A 462 -29.45 5.42 -21.02
C ILE A 462 -28.98 5.27 -19.57
N GLU A 463 -29.89 5.00 -18.63
CA GLU A 463 -29.55 4.74 -17.22
C GLU A 463 -28.52 3.62 -17.09
N SER A 464 -28.74 2.51 -17.79
CA SER A 464 -27.88 1.32 -17.72
C SER A 464 -26.51 1.59 -18.33
N ALA A 465 -26.47 2.22 -19.51
CA ALA A 465 -25.23 2.56 -20.19
C ALA A 465 -24.40 3.58 -19.39
N LEU A 466 -25.03 4.62 -18.82
CA LEU A 466 -24.33 5.60 -18.00
C LEU A 466 -23.78 4.98 -16.71
N LYS A 467 -24.56 4.12 -16.04
CA LYS A 467 -24.08 3.42 -14.84
C LYS A 467 -22.88 2.53 -15.14
N ASP A 468 -22.98 1.69 -16.17
CA ASP A 468 -21.89 0.80 -16.57
C ASP A 468 -20.63 1.60 -16.96
N TYR A 469 -20.81 2.69 -17.72
CA TYR A 469 -19.70 3.55 -18.12
C TYR A 469 -19.05 4.27 -16.93
N MET A 470 -19.85 4.81 -15.99
CA MET A 470 -19.34 5.47 -14.78
C MET A 470 -18.59 4.51 -13.86
N GLU A 471 -19.09 3.27 -13.70
CA GLU A 471 -18.43 2.26 -12.87
C GLU A 471 -17.09 1.81 -13.49
N THR A 472 -17.02 1.73 -14.81
CA THR A 472 -15.85 1.23 -15.54
C THR A 472 -14.84 2.31 -15.96
N HIS A 473 -15.21 3.60 -15.96
CA HIS A 473 -14.36 4.73 -16.41
C HIS A 473 -14.36 5.89 -15.41
N LYS A 474 -14.43 5.58 -14.11
CA LYS A 474 -14.47 6.57 -13.02
C LYS A 474 -13.38 7.64 -13.14
N GLU A 475 -12.19 7.25 -13.56
CA GLU A 475 -11.04 8.13 -13.79
C GLU A 475 -11.34 9.27 -14.76
N GLU A 476 -12.16 9.04 -15.79
CA GLU A 476 -12.50 10.08 -16.77
C GLU A 476 -13.44 11.13 -16.17
N PHE A 477 -14.35 10.71 -15.30
CA PHE A 477 -15.31 11.61 -14.64
C PHE A 477 -14.68 12.44 -13.52
N GLU A 478 -13.72 11.86 -12.81
CA GLU A 478 -13.18 12.48 -11.61
C GLU A 478 -11.88 13.26 -11.86
N ASN A 479 -11.02 12.81 -12.77
CA ASN A 479 -9.72 13.46 -13.01
C ASN A 479 -9.71 14.38 -14.24
N ASP A 480 -10.62 14.17 -15.20
CA ASP A 480 -10.36 14.57 -16.58
C ASP A 480 -11.57 15.14 -17.34
N ILE A 481 -12.72 15.32 -16.68
CA ILE A 481 -13.94 15.71 -17.39
C ILE A 481 -13.98 17.21 -17.70
N VAL A 482 -13.49 18.06 -16.80
CA VAL A 482 -13.40 19.51 -17.00
C VAL A 482 -11.95 19.93 -17.22
N LYS A 483 -11.73 20.74 -18.26
CA LYS A 483 -10.43 21.33 -18.53
C LYS A 483 -10.00 22.20 -17.34
N SER A 484 -8.80 21.94 -16.83
CA SER A 484 -8.28 22.62 -15.63
C SER A 484 -6.86 23.12 -15.88
N THR A 485 -6.53 24.29 -15.34
CA THR A 485 -5.18 24.85 -15.33
C THR A 485 -4.66 24.90 -13.91
N TYR A 486 -3.33 24.75 -13.77
CA TYR A 486 -2.67 24.61 -12.49
C TYR A 486 -1.56 25.64 -12.36
N ASN A 487 -1.65 26.47 -11.33
CA ASN A 487 -0.63 27.49 -11.03
C ASN A 487 0.00 27.19 -9.68
N THR A 488 1.32 27.13 -9.64
CA THR A 488 2.07 27.02 -8.38
C THR A 488 2.10 28.38 -7.68
N LEU A 489 1.82 28.39 -6.39
CA LEU A 489 1.88 29.58 -5.54
C LEU A 489 3.27 29.74 -4.91
N PRO A 490 3.69 30.97 -4.53
CA PRO A 490 5.01 31.22 -3.94
C PRO A 490 5.28 30.50 -2.61
N ASP A 491 4.24 30.09 -1.89
CA ASP A 491 4.30 29.34 -0.62
C ASP A 491 4.41 27.82 -0.82
N GLY A 492 4.52 27.35 -2.06
CA GLY A 492 4.51 25.93 -2.41
C GLY A 492 3.10 25.33 -2.49
N GLY A 493 2.05 26.14 -2.32
CA GLY A 493 0.67 25.76 -2.60
C GLY A 493 0.37 25.69 -4.11
N TYR A 494 -0.82 25.23 -4.45
CA TYR A 494 -1.30 25.18 -5.84
C TYR A 494 -2.69 25.79 -5.94
N GLN A 495 -2.94 26.51 -7.03
CA GLN A 495 -4.26 27.00 -7.42
C GLN A 495 -4.75 26.23 -8.64
N ILE A 496 -5.98 25.73 -8.56
CA ILE A 496 -6.66 25.00 -9.64
C ILE A 496 -7.76 25.89 -10.18
N GLN A 497 -7.75 26.12 -11.49
CA GLN A 497 -8.77 26.88 -12.18
C GLN A 497 -9.44 26.00 -13.24
N HIS A 498 -10.74 25.79 -13.08
CA HIS A 498 -11.55 25.05 -14.03
C HIS A 498 -12.05 25.99 -15.13
N HIS A 499 -12.00 25.52 -16.37
CA HIS A 499 -12.56 26.21 -17.51
C HIS A 499 -14.07 25.96 -17.64
N ASP A 500 -14.73 26.82 -18.40
CA ASP A 500 -16.17 26.75 -18.69
C ASP A 500 -16.49 25.81 -19.87
N ARG A 501 -15.84 24.64 -19.94
CA ARG A 501 -16.14 23.59 -20.92
C ARG A 501 -15.63 22.22 -20.49
N PHE A 502 -16.21 21.17 -21.06
CA PHE A 502 -15.67 19.81 -20.98
C PHE A 502 -14.40 19.64 -21.83
N ASN A 503 -13.56 18.69 -21.44
CA ASN A 503 -12.45 18.23 -22.29
C ASN A 503 -12.99 17.46 -23.49
N PHE A 504 -12.51 17.78 -24.69
CA PHE A 504 -12.70 16.91 -25.85
C PHE A 504 -11.92 15.60 -25.65
N PRO A 505 -12.35 14.47 -26.25
CA PRO A 505 -11.73 13.17 -26.05
C PRO A 505 -10.20 13.16 -26.21
N GLU A 506 -9.66 13.87 -27.20
CA GLU A 506 -8.24 13.99 -27.50
C GLU A 506 -7.48 14.95 -26.56
N GLU A 507 -8.18 15.89 -25.93
CA GLU A 507 -7.61 16.82 -24.96
C GLU A 507 -7.49 16.22 -23.56
N ARG A 508 -8.17 15.10 -23.32
CA ARG A 508 -8.14 14.36 -22.05
C ARG A 508 -6.71 14.06 -21.64
N PHE A 509 -6.41 14.31 -20.37
CA PHE A 509 -5.16 13.96 -19.73
C PHE A 509 -4.78 12.50 -19.99
N SER A 510 -5.70 11.54 -19.86
CA SER A 510 -5.41 10.11 -20.08
C SER A 510 -4.87 9.83 -21.48
N VAL A 511 -5.44 10.49 -22.50
CA VAL A 511 -5.02 10.40 -23.91
C VAL A 511 -3.69 11.09 -24.13
N ARG A 512 -3.57 12.36 -23.72
CA ARG A 512 -2.33 13.16 -23.89
C ARG A 512 -1.14 12.52 -23.17
N PHE A 513 -1.33 12.10 -21.92
CA PHE A 513 -0.31 11.43 -21.11
C PHE A 513 0.13 10.12 -21.75
N THR A 514 -0.82 9.29 -22.17
CA THR A 514 -0.51 8.00 -22.80
C THR A 514 0.30 8.19 -24.08
N THR A 515 -0.11 9.13 -24.94
CA THR A 515 0.60 9.42 -26.19
C THR A 515 2.00 9.97 -25.94
N ALA A 516 2.14 10.94 -25.02
CA ALA A 516 3.43 11.50 -24.65
C ALA A 516 4.39 10.44 -24.07
N PHE A 517 3.88 9.61 -23.14
CA PHE A 517 4.70 8.58 -22.50
C PHE A 517 5.08 7.46 -23.48
N TYR A 518 4.17 7.08 -24.38
CA TYR A 518 4.48 6.12 -25.44
C TYR A 518 5.61 6.63 -26.35
N GLN A 519 5.56 7.90 -26.78
CA GLN A 519 6.61 8.51 -27.60
C GLN A 519 7.95 8.61 -26.85
N TYR A 520 7.92 9.01 -25.57
CA TYR A 520 9.10 9.05 -24.72
C TYR A 520 9.76 7.65 -24.60
N LEU A 521 8.96 6.61 -24.33
CA LEU A 521 9.46 5.24 -24.23
C LEU A 521 10.01 4.74 -25.56
N LEU A 522 9.38 5.08 -26.68
CA LEU A 522 9.84 4.69 -28.00
C LEU A 522 11.22 5.26 -28.33
N GLU A 523 11.50 6.51 -27.94
CA GLU A 523 12.81 7.13 -28.16
C GLU A 523 13.86 6.63 -27.16
N GLN A 524 13.51 6.58 -25.87
CA GLN A 524 14.48 6.30 -24.81
C GLN A 524 14.74 4.81 -24.60
N ALA A 525 13.80 3.95 -24.98
CA ALA A 525 13.92 2.51 -24.88
C ALA A 525 13.40 1.89 -26.18
N PRO A 526 14.13 2.07 -27.31
CA PRO A 526 13.70 1.57 -28.60
C PRO A 526 13.49 0.05 -28.58
N PRO A 527 12.66 -0.50 -29.49
CA PRO A 527 12.46 -1.93 -29.59
C PRO A 527 13.76 -2.62 -30.03
N ALA A 528 13.99 -3.83 -29.53
CA ALA A 528 15.07 -4.66 -30.07
C ALA A 528 14.69 -5.16 -31.48
N ASP A 529 15.70 -5.44 -32.31
CA ASP A 529 15.48 -5.90 -33.69
C ASP A 529 14.67 -7.21 -33.79
N ASP A 530 14.70 -8.04 -32.73
CA ASP A 530 13.98 -9.30 -32.61
C ASP A 530 12.66 -9.22 -31.83
N GLU A 531 12.24 -8.02 -31.40
CA GLU A 531 11.02 -7.83 -30.61
C GLU A 531 9.75 -7.81 -31.47
N TYR A 532 8.89 -8.83 -31.31
CA TYR A 532 7.71 -9.01 -32.17
C TYR A 532 6.53 -8.05 -31.88
N MET A 533 6.32 -7.63 -30.63
CA MET A 533 5.22 -6.73 -30.24
C MET A 533 5.68 -5.64 -29.24
N PRO A 534 6.50 -4.68 -29.69
CA PRO A 534 7.03 -3.65 -28.80
C PRO A 534 5.96 -2.68 -28.28
N SER A 535 4.88 -2.45 -29.03
CA SER A 535 3.77 -1.59 -28.60
C SER A 535 3.09 -2.11 -27.33
N SER A 536 2.90 -3.42 -27.22
CA SER A 536 2.32 -4.06 -26.05
C SER A 536 3.20 -3.92 -24.79
N ARG A 537 4.54 -3.87 -24.95
CA ARG A 537 5.48 -3.54 -23.86
C ARG A 537 5.24 -2.13 -23.35
N TYR A 538 5.17 -1.15 -24.25
CA TYR A 538 4.94 0.25 -23.88
C TYR A 538 3.58 0.45 -23.21
N TYR A 539 2.52 -0.18 -23.72
CA TYR A 539 1.20 -0.11 -23.06
C TYR A 539 1.22 -0.71 -21.66
N ALA A 540 1.96 -1.80 -21.44
CA ALA A 540 2.13 -2.39 -20.11
C ALA A 540 2.88 -1.46 -19.15
N ILE A 541 3.95 -0.81 -19.59
CA ILE A 541 4.70 0.18 -18.78
C ILE A 541 3.77 1.31 -18.33
N ILE A 542 3.02 1.90 -19.27
CA ILE A 542 2.11 3.02 -19.01
C ILE A 542 0.95 2.57 -18.09
N ALA A 543 0.37 1.41 -18.34
CA ALA A 543 -0.72 0.85 -17.52
C ALA A 543 -0.29 0.64 -16.07
N VAL A 544 0.88 0.05 -15.86
CA VAL A 544 1.45 -0.16 -14.52
C VAL A 544 1.75 1.16 -13.83
N MET A 545 2.29 2.15 -14.55
CA MET A 545 2.52 3.50 -14.01
C MET A 545 1.21 4.09 -13.48
N LEU A 546 0.17 4.19 -14.32
CA LEU A 546 -1.12 4.77 -13.95
C LEU A 546 -1.81 4.02 -12.80
N GLN A 547 -1.77 2.69 -12.81
CA GLN A 547 -2.34 1.87 -11.73
C GLN A 547 -1.64 2.13 -10.40
N ARG A 548 -0.32 2.20 -10.39
CA ARG A 548 0.49 2.36 -9.18
C ARG A 548 0.60 3.82 -8.71
N THR A 549 0.15 4.80 -9.48
CA THR A 549 0.03 6.21 -9.08
C THR A 549 -1.42 6.61 -8.70
N TRP A 550 -2.28 5.61 -8.47
CA TRP A 550 -3.69 5.79 -8.06
C TRP A 550 -4.56 6.58 -9.03
N PHE A 551 -4.18 6.63 -10.31
CA PHE A 551 -5.01 7.25 -11.35
C PHE A 551 -6.41 6.61 -11.43
N PHE A 552 -6.49 5.30 -11.16
CA PHE A 552 -7.73 4.51 -11.11
C PHE A 552 -8.32 4.35 -9.69
N TYR A 553 -8.08 5.28 -8.76
CA TYR A 553 -8.76 5.30 -7.45
C TYR A 553 -8.67 4.01 -6.63
N GLN A 554 -7.49 3.38 -6.60
CA GLN A 554 -7.24 2.10 -5.91
C GLN A 554 -8.08 0.90 -6.42
N GLN A 555 -8.68 1.01 -7.61
CA GLN A 555 -9.23 -0.16 -8.30
C GLN A 555 -8.06 -1.02 -8.79
N TRP A 556 -7.90 -2.18 -8.16
CA TRP A 556 -6.89 -3.18 -8.54
C TRP A 556 -7.45 -4.08 -9.64
N ASP A 557 -7.75 -3.48 -10.79
CA ASP A 557 -8.17 -4.25 -11.96
C ASP A 557 -7.03 -5.12 -12.49
N ASP A 558 -7.40 -6.21 -13.16
CA ASP A 558 -6.46 -7.05 -13.91
C ASP A 558 -5.66 -6.17 -14.88
N GLU A 559 -4.34 -6.29 -14.86
CA GLU A 559 -3.42 -5.51 -15.69
C GLU A 559 -3.83 -5.53 -17.17
N ARG A 560 -4.39 -6.64 -17.67
CA ARG A 560 -4.86 -6.78 -19.06
C ARG A 560 -5.97 -5.80 -19.41
N ILE A 561 -6.88 -5.54 -18.46
CA ILE A 561 -7.99 -4.59 -18.65
C ILE A 561 -7.43 -3.18 -18.80
N ILE A 562 -6.48 -2.82 -17.94
CA ILE A 562 -5.84 -1.50 -17.93
C ILE A 562 -5.01 -1.31 -19.20
N VAL A 563 -4.26 -2.32 -19.63
CA VAL A 563 -3.50 -2.29 -20.89
C VAL A 563 -4.41 -2.02 -22.08
N GLU A 564 -5.58 -2.65 -22.15
CA GLU A 564 -6.53 -2.40 -23.24
C GLU A 564 -7.14 -0.98 -23.15
N LYS A 565 -7.36 -0.42 -21.96
CA LYS A 565 -7.73 1.01 -21.80
C LYS A 565 -6.65 1.94 -22.34
N VAL A 566 -5.40 1.74 -21.94
CA VAL A 566 -4.24 2.53 -22.40
C VAL A 566 -4.11 2.46 -23.93
N LYS A 567 -4.26 1.27 -24.51
CA LYS A 567 -4.23 1.08 -25.96
C LYS A 567 -5.36 1.83 -26.67
N ARG A 568 -6.56 1.90 -26.10
CA ARG A 568 -7.66 2.71 -26.64
C ARG A 568 -7.32 4.20 -26.59
N TRP A 569 -6.84 4.69 -25.46
CA TRP A 569 -6.43 6.10 -25.32
C TRP A 569 -5.32 6.49 -26.29
N HIS A 570 -4.30 5.64 -26.46
CA HIS A 570 -3.25 5.88 -27.44
C HIS A 570 -3.79 5.97 -28.87
N LYS A 571 -4.73 5.09 -29.24
CA LYS A 571 -5.39 5.14 -30.56
C LYS A 571 -6.19 6.43 -30.75
N SER A 572 -6.93 6.87 -29.72
CA SER A 572 -7.68 8.13 -29.77
C SER A 572 -6.76 9.35 -29.95
N GLY A 573 -5.57 9.33 -29.34
CA GLY A 573 -4.60 10.44 -29.47
C GLY A 573 -3.78 10.44 -30.76
N THR A 574 -3.87 9.38 -31.58
CA THR A 574 -3.11 9.23 -32.83
C THR A 574 -3.97 9.29 -34.09
N GLN A 575 -5.30 9.37 -33.94
CA GLN A 575 -6.21 9.64 -35.06
C GLN A 575 -6.25 11.14 -35.36
N PRO A 576 -6.10 11.58 -36.63
CA PRO A 576 -6.27 12.98 -36.97
C PRO A 576 -7.71 13.41 -36.69
N SER A 577 -7.87 14.54 -36.00
CA SER A 577 -9.17 15.17 -35.75
C SER A 577 -9.89 15.38 -37.09
N THR A 578 -11.04 14.75 -37.28
CA THR A 578 -11.89 14.89 -38.48
C THR A 578 -12.38 16.31 -38.73
N GLU A 579 -12.08 17.27 -37.83
CA GLU A 579 -12.43 18.69 -37.97
C GLU A 579 -11.43 19.52 -38.79
N GLN A 580 -10.22 19.01 -39.08
CA GLN A 580 -9.26 19.72 -39.95
C GLN A 580 -9.44 19.41 -41.45
N ALA A 581 -10.38 18.55 -41.82
CA ALA A 581 -10.62 18.16 -43.22
C ALA A 581 -11.65 19.04 -43.95
N THR A 582 -12.25 20.04 -43.29
CA THR A 582 -13.34 20.86 -43.87
C THR A 582 -12.99 22.34 -44.08
N GLU A 583 -11.72 22.73 -43.92
CA GLU A 583 -11.24 24.07 -44.33
C GLU A 583 -10.25 23.99 -45.50
N VAL A 584 -10.55 23.15 -46.51
CA VAL A 584 -10.09 23.40 -47.89
C VAL A 584 -11.19 22.93 -48.84
N GLN A 585 -12.17 23.79 -49.09
CA GLN A 585 -12.86 23.90 -50.38
C GLN A 585 -13.64 25.20 -50.49
#